data_AF-A0A1W9N2D8-F1
#
_entry.id   AF-A0A1W9N2D8-F1
#
_cell.length_a   1.000
_cell.length_b   1.000
_cell.length_c   1.000
_cell.angle_alpha   90.00
_cell.angle_beta   90.00
_cell.angle_gamma   90.00
#
_symmetry.space_group_name_H-M   'P 1'
#
loop_
_entity.id
_entity.type
_entity.pdbx_description
1 polymer ?
#
loop_
_entity_poly.entity_id
_entity_poly.type
_entity_poly.pdbx_seq_one_letter_code
_entity_poly.pdbx_strand_id
1 'polypeptide(L)'
;MKKIHTAIFIFALFVGGIAPSYADGTHPQGIKLDGTVGTAGKIDLPGPNYAIKPEYGKQSGTNLFHSFQQFNIHNGESATFSGPASVKNIISRVTGGSASWIDGKLASTISGADLYFLNPAGVMFGSNASLDLSGSFHVSTADYLRLGERVSGFMQRRWQMKFCLWLRR
;
A
#
# COMPACT_ATOMS: atom_id res chain seq x y z
N MET A 1 55.84 36.35 -24.55
CA MET A 1 55.61 35.64 -23.27
C MET A 1 54.10 35.42 -23.11
N LYS A 2 53.57 34.26 -23.53
CA LYS A 2 52.12 33.95 -23.43
C LYS A 2 51.91 33.06 -22.21
N LYS A 3 51.14 33.56 -21.22
CA LYS A 3 50.78 32.84 -20.00
C LYS A 3 49.76 31.75 -20.34
N ILE A 4 50.12 30.50 -20.05
CA ILE A 4 49.23 29.33 -20.11
C ILE A 4 48.53 29.20 -18.76
N HIS A 5 47.21 29.40 -18.75
CA HIS A 5 46.38 29.15 -17.57
C HIS A 5 45.84 27.73 -17.63
N THR A 6 46.27 26.89 -16.68
CA THR A 6 45.81 25.52 -16.50
C THR A 6 44.42 25.52 -15.88
N ALA A 7 43.41 25.06 -16.62
CA ALA A 7 42.05 24.87 -16.11
C ALA A 7 41.92 23.45 -15.51
N ILE A 8 41.72 23.37 -14.19
CA ILE A 8 41.42 22.13 -13.48
C ILE A 8 39.91 21.92 -13.53
N PHE A 9 39.46 20.92 -14.29
CA PHE A 9 38.08 20.45 -14.27
C PHE A 9 37.93 19.35 -13.21
N ILE A 10 37.27 19.67 -12.10
CA ILE A 10 36.88 18.68 -11.09
C ILE A 10 35.60 18.00 -11.57
N PHE A 11 35.73 16.75 -12.04
CA PHE A 11 34.60 15.90 -12.41
C PHE A 11 34.06 15.25 -11.14
N ALA A 12 32.97 15.78 -10.58
CA ALA A 12 32.29 15.18 -9.44
C ALA A 12 31.58 13.89 -9.89
N LEU A 13 32.09 12.74 -9.46
CA LEU A 13 31.45 11.44 -9.66
C LEU A 13 30.21 11.36 -8.76
N PHE A 14 29.04 11.60 -9.34
CA PHE A 14 27.78 11.34 -8.67
C PHE A 14 27.56 9.82 -8.66
N VAL A 15 27.91 9.15 -7.55
CA VAL A 15 27.50 7.77 -7.31
C VAL A 15 26.01 7.80 -6.95
N GLY A 16 25.17 7.87 -7.97
CA GLY A 16 23.74 7.63 -7.83
C GLY A 16 23.55 6.18 -7.38
N GLY A 17 23.02 5.99 -6.18
CA GLY A 17 22.73 4.67 -5.63
C GLY A 17 21.85 3.88 -6.58
N ILE A 18 22.38 2.76 -7.06
CA ILE A 18 21.59 1.70 -7.68
C ILE A 18 20.64 1.16 -6.62
N ALA A 19 19.35 1.45 -6.76
CA ALA A 19 18.33 0.75 -5.99
C ALA A 19 18.42 -0.73 -6.36
N PRO A 20 18.51 -1.67 -5.40
CA PRO A 20 18.51 -3.09 -5.72
C PRO A 20 17.19 -3.45 -6.41
N SER A 21 17.30 -3.95 -7.64
CA SER A 21 16.20 -4.57 -8.38
C SER A 21 15.95 -5.97 -7.81
N TYR A 22 14.86 -6.15 -7.08
CA TYR A 22 14.47 -7.46 -6.56
C TYR A 22 13.78 -8.25 -7.68
N ALA A 23 14.41 -9.31 -8.17
CA ALA A 23 14.02 -9.96 -9.41
C ALA A 23 12.74 -10.81 -9.29
N ASP A 24 11.66 -10.33 -9.92
CA ASP A 24 10.63 -11.17 -10.56
C ASP A 24 10.47 -10.74 -12.03
N GLY A 25 10.60 -9.45 -12.33
CA GLY A 25 10.74 -8.92 -13.70
C GLY A 25 9.47 -9.01 -14.57
N THR A 26 8.46 -9.74 -14.11
CA THR A 26 7.16 -9.90 -14.78
C THR A 26 6.12 -8.87 -14.32
N HIS A 27 6.34 -8.24 -13.16
CA HIS A 27 5.42 -7.27 -12.56
C HIS A 27 6.12 -5.94 -12.21
N PRO A 28 5.45 -4.77 -12.38
CA PRO A 28 6.04 -3.48 -12.07
C PRO A 28 6.34 -3.35 -10.58
N GLN A 29 7.51 -2.83 -10.21
CA GLN A 29 7.97 -2.84 -8.83
C GLN A 29 7.48 -1.64 -8.02
N GLY A 30 7.31 -1.89 -6.72
CA GLY A 30 7.03 -0.90 -5.69
C GLY A 30 5.62 -0.34 -5.63
N ILE A 31 5.49 0.64 -4.74
CA ILE A 31 4.23 1.22 -4.33
C ILE A 31 4.20 2.70 -4.71
N LYS A 32 3.13 3.11 -5.38
CA LYS A 32 2.93 4.48 -5.87
C LYS A 32 1.60 5.01 -5.36
N LEU A 33 1.60 6.21 -4.80
CA LEU A 33 0.38 6.93 -4.41
C LEU A 33 -0.28 7.54 -5.65
N ASP A 34 -1.61 7.52 -5.72
CA ASP A 34 -2.34 8.17 -6.83
C ASP A 34 -2.58 9.67 -6.62
N GLY A 35 -2.32 10.17 -5.40
CA GLY A 35 -2.49 11.56 -5.01
C GLY A 35 -3.93 12.03 -4.85
N THR A 36 -4.92 11.13 -4.92
CA THR A 36 -6.35 11.47 -4.74
C THR A 36 -6.77 11.51 -3.27
N VAL A 37 -5.96 10.94 -2.37
CA VAL A 37 -6.22 10.86 -0.93
C VAL A 37 -4.96 11.31 -0.17
N GLY A 38 -5.17 12.04 0.93
CA GLY A 38 -4.08 12.59 1.75
C GLY A 38 -3.45 13.86 1.17
N THR A 39 -2.37 14.33 1.80
CA THR A 39 -1.70 15.59 1.42
C THR A 39 -0.41 15.37 0.63
N ALA A 40 0.01 14.12 0.47
CA ALA A 40 1.29 13.78 -0.15
C ALA A 40 1.29 13.86 -1.68
N GLY A 41 0.12 13.82 -2.33
CA GLY A 41 0.05 13.80 -3.79
C GLY A 41 0.57 12.50 -4.39
N LYS A 42 0.99 12.53 -5.67
CA LYS A 42 1.54 11.37 -6.39
C LYS A 42 3.01 11.19 -6.02
N ILE A 43 3.32 10.13 -5.28
CA ILE A 43 4.68 9.81 -4.80
C ILE A 43 4.97 8.34 -5.04
N ASP A 44 6.15 8.05 -5.56
CA ASP A 44 6.73 6.71 -5.56
C ASP A 44 7.40 6.47 -4.21
N LEU A 45 6.91 5.50 -3.43
CA LEU A 45 7.45 5.23 -2.11
C LEU A 45 8.84 4.58 -2.22
N PRO A 46 9.80 4.96 -1.35
CA PRO A 46 11.11 4.36 -1.34
C PRO A 46 11.03 2.92 -0.82
N GLY A 47 11.51 1.96 -1.63
CA GLY A 47 11.67 0.56 -1.24
C GLY A 47 13.04 0.28 -0.61
N PRO A 48 13.32 -0.97 -0.20
CA PRO A 48 12.43 -2.14 -0.24
C PRO A 48 11.43 -2.20 0.93
N ASN A 49 11.60 -1.35 1.95
CA ASN A 49 10.74 -1.28 3.12
C ASN A 49 9.82 -0.06 3.02
N TYR A 50 8.67 -0.24 2.37
CA TYR A 50 7.69 0.81 2.15
C TYR A 50 6.97 1.17 3.46
N ALA A 51 7.30 2.34 4.01
CA ALA A 51 6.60 2.90 5.16
C ALA A 51 5.33 3.63 4.68
N ILE A 52 4.15 3.05 4.92
CA ILE A 52 2.87 3.67 4.59
C ILE A 52 2.37 4.41 5.82
N LYS A 53 2.55 5.73 5.80
CA LYS A 53 2.27 6.61 6.92
C LYS A 53 0.88 7.24 6.82
N PRO A 54 0.25 7.65 7.93
CA PRO A 54 -1.11 8.18 7.91
C PRO A 54 -1.25 9.47 7.08
N GLU A 55 -0.19 10.26 6.92
CA GLU A 55 -0.16 11.47 6.06
C GLU A 55 -0.33 11.18 4.56
N TYR A 56 -0.06 9.94 4.13
CA TYR A 56 -0.30 9.48 2.75
C TYR A 56 -1.77 9.10 2.54
N GLY A 57 -2.57 9.17 3.60
CA GLY A 57 -3.97 8.85 3.61
C GLY A 57 -4.82 9.98 4.17
N LYS A 58 -6.10 9.67 4.38
CA LYS A 58 -7.04 10.56 5.05
C LYS A 58 -7.78 9.76 6.12
N GLN A 59 -7.69 10.20 7.36
CA GLN A 59 -8.48 9.62 8.43
C GLN A 59 -9.86 10.26 8.50
N SER A 60 -10.91 9.44 8.67
CA SER A 60 -12.27 9.86 8.98
C SER A 60 -12.81 8.98 10.10
N GLY A 61 -12.90 9.54 11.32
CA GLY A 61 -13.21 8.78 12.52
C GLY A 61 -12.18 7.68 12.78
N THR A 62 -12.65 6.44 12.84
CA THR A 62 -11.81 5.24 13.05
C THR A 62 -11.30 4.61 11.76
N ASN A 63 -11.59 5.20 10.59
CA ASN A 63 -11.19 4.68 9.29
C ASN A 63 -10.04 5.51 8.73
N LEU A 64 -8.97 4.86 8.28
CA LEU A 64 -7.84 5.48 7.60
C LEU A 64 -7.84 5.03 6.13
N PHE A 65 -8.08 5.97 5.23
CA PHE A 65 -8.16 5.70 3.79
C PHE A 65 -6.82 5.95 3.10
N HIS A 66 -6.37 5.00 2.29
CA HIS A 66 -5.20 5.12 1.41
C HIS A 66 -5.58 4.83 -0.03
N SER A 67 -4.94 5.53 -0.96
CA SER A 67 -5.18 5.38 -2.39
C SER A 67 -3.87 5.27 -3.14
N PHE A 68 -3.70 4.16 -3.83
CA PHE A 68 -2.49 3.79 -4.53
C PHE A 68 -2.78 3.76 -6.03
N GLN A 69 -1.87 4.29 -6.82
CA GLN A 69 -1.87 4.04 -8.25
C GLN A 69 -1.39 2.61 -8.52
N GLN A 70 -0.36 2.18 -7.80
CA GLN A 70 0.24 0.86 -7.95
C GLN A 70 0.62 0.34 -6.57
N PHE A 71 0.42 -0.96 -6.34
CA PHE A 71 0.79 -1.60 -5.10
C PHE A 71 1.31 -3.00 -5.39
N ASN A 72 2.64 -3.14 -5.40
CA ASN A 72 3.33 -4.41 -5.57
C ASN A 72 4.41 -4.53 -4.49
N ILE A 73 4.57 -5.73 -3.94
CA ILE A 73 5.58 -6.08 -2.94
C ILE A 73 6.22 -7.38 -3.41
N HIS A 74 7.51 -7.35 -3.73
CA HIS A 74 8.26 -8.51 -4.17
C HIS A 74 8.89 -9.26 -3.00
N ASN A 75 9.47 -10.41 -3.29
CA ASN A 75 10.29 -11.14 -2.33
C ASN A 75 11.36 -10.23 -1.71
N GLY A 76 11.47 -10.26 -0.39
CA GLY A 76 12.42 -9.43 0.36
C GLY A 76 11.98 -7.97 0.56
N GLU A 77 10.89 -7.53 -0.06
CA GLU A 77 10.27 -6.24 0.19
C GLU A 77 9.23 -6.33 1.32
N SER A 78 8.95 -5.18 1.94
CA SER A 78 7.90 -5.08 2.95
C SER A 78 7.10 -3.80 2.80
N ALA A 79 5.81 -3.85 3.10
CA ALA A 79 4.95 -2.68 3.23
C ALA A 79 4.33 -2.65 4.61
N THR A 80 4.59 -1.56 5.35
CA THR A 80 4.15 -1.42 6.73
C THR A 80 3.21 -0.23 6.87
N PHE A 81 1.95 -0.49 7.20
CA PHE A 81 0.98 0.54 7.55
C PHE A 81 1.19 1.02 8.98
N SER A 82 1.17 2.33 9.17
CA SER A 82 1.27 2.98 10.46
C SER A 82 0.19 4.05 10.62
N GLY A 83 -0.13 4.38 11.86
CA GLY A 83 -1.17 5.37 12.16
C GLY A 83 -1.47 5.46 13.66
N PRO A 84 -2.35 6.38 14.04
CA PRO A 84 -2.73 6.55 15.44
C PRO A 84 -3.57 5.37 15.92
N ALA A 85 -3.49 5.05 17.23
CA ALA A 85 -4.22 3.95 17.87
C ALA A 85 -5.76 4.08 17.79
N SER A 86 -6.28 5.26 17.41
CA SER A 86 -7.70 5.49 17.16
C SER A 86 -8.22 4.79 15.89
N VAL A 87 -7.33 4.40 14.98
CA VAL A 87 -7.71 3.73 13.73
C VAL A 87 -8.08 2.27 14.03
N LYS A 88 -9.26 1.88 13.56
CA LYS A 88 -9.75 0.50 13.60
C LYS A 88 -9.78 -0.16 12.23
N ASN A 89 -9.92 0.62 11.16
CA ASN A 89 -9.95 0.10 9.81
C ASN A 89 -8.97 0.88 8.93
N ILE A 90 -8.06 0.17 8.29
CA ILE A 90 -7.20 0.69 7.22
C ILE A 90 -7.85 0.26 5.91
N ILE A 91 -8.25 1.22 5.10
CA ILE A 91 -8.95 0.97 3.82
C ILE A 91 -8.04 1.45 2.70
N SER A 92 -7.48 0.49 1.99
CA SER A 92 -6.54 0.70 0.89
C SER A 92 -7.19 0.33 -0.43
N ARG A 93 -7.10 1.23 -1.43
CA ARG A 93 -7.55 0.95 -2.79
C ARG A 93 -6.42 1.16 -3.81
N VAL A 94 -6.43 0.37 -4.87
CA VAL A 94 -5.54 0.51 -6.02
C VAL A 94 -6.36 0.99 -7.23
N THR A 95 -5.94 2.09 -7.87
CA THR A 95 -6.67 2.78 -8.94
C THR A 95 -5.96 2.77 -10.30
N GLY A 96 -4.72 2.28 -10.39
CA GLY A 96 -3.94 2.29 -11.64
C GLY A 96 -4.25 1.18 -12.63
N GLY A 97 -5.31 0.40 -12.42
CA GLY A 97 -5.81 -0.61 -13.38
C GLY A 97 -4.91 -1.84 -13.58
N SER A 98 -3.84 -1.97 -12.80
CA SER A 98 -2.94 -3.14 -12.82
C SER A 98 -3.20 -4.03 -11.60
N ALA A 99 -3.10 -5.34 -11.80
CA ALA A 99 -3.19 -6.31 -10.72
C ALA A 99 -2.06 -6.09 -9.70
N SER A 100 -2.34 -6.37 -8.42
CA SER A 100 -1.36 -6.30 -7.35
C SER A 100 -0.66 -7.64 -7.17
N TRP A 101 0.67 -7.62 -7.19
CA TRP A 101 1.53 -8.76 -6.86
C TRP A 101 2.09 -8.60 -5.46
N ILE A 102 1.79 -9.54 -4.57
CA ILE A 102 2.23 -9.54 -3.17
C ILE A 102 2.99 -10.84 -2.92
N ASP A 103 4.32 -10.80 -3.02
CA ASP A 103 5.25 -11.87 -2.68
C ASP A 103 6.18 -11.50 -1.51
N GLY A 104 5.94 -10.37 -0.85
CA GLY A 104 6.70 -9.93 0.32
C GLY A 104 5.86 -9.80 1.59
N LYS A 105 6.38 -9.04 2.56
CA LYS A 105 5.73 -8.85 3.86
C LYS A 105 4.75 -7.67 3.83
N LEU A 106 3.51 -7.90 4.23
CA LEU A 106 2.50 -6.86 4.46
C LEU A 106 2.21 -6.77 5.96
N ALA A 107 2.47 -5.61 6.56
CA ALA A 107 2.45 -5.42 8.00
C ALA A 107 1.64 -4.20 8.43
N SER A 108 1.19 -4.18 9.69
CA SER A 108 0.57 -3.01 10.31
C SER A 108 1.03 -2.86 11.75
N THR A 109 1.47 -1.65 12.12
CA THR A 109 1.86 -1.32 13.49
C THR A 109 0.68 -0.89 14.36
N ILE A 110 -0.52 -0.77 13.79
CA ILE A 110 -1.72 -0.35 14.52
C ILE A 110 -2.36 -1.57 15.16
N SER A 111 -2.40 -1.60 16.50
CA SER A 111 -2.93 -2.74 17.25
C SER A 111 -4.45 -2.91 17.08
N GLY A 112 -4.86 -4.10 16.63
CA GLY A 112 -6.25 -4.49 16.43
C GLY A 112 -6.94 -3.77 15.27
N ALA A 113 -6.17 -3.21 14.32
CA ALA A 113 -6.73 -2.60 13.12
C ALA A 113 -6.93 -3.64 12.01
N ASP A 114 -8.13 -3.65 11.43
CA ASP A 114 -8.45 -4.46 10.26
C ASP A 114 -7.93 -3.77 8.98
N LEU A 115 -7.33 -4.54 8.07
CA LEU A 115 -6.85 -4.05 6.78
C LEU A 115 -7.79 -4.54 5.66
N TYR A 116 -8.42 -3.59 4.98
CA TYR A 116 -9.20 -3.80 3.78
C TYR A 116 -8.38 -3.36 2.56
N PHE A 117 -8.09 -4.29 1.66
CA PHE A 117 -7.32 -4.07 0.45
C PHE A 117 -8.18 -4.33 -0.79
N LEU A 118 -8.36 -3.30 -1.60
CA LEU A 118 -9.21 -3.31 -2.78
C LEU A 118 -8.37 -3.10 -4.03
N ASN A 119 -8.44 -4.03 -4.97
CA ASN A 119 -7.91 -3.83 -6.30
C ASN A 119 -8.83 -4.48 -7.35
N PRO A 120 -9.60 -3.69 -8.12
CA PRO A 120 -10.47 -4.21 -9.18
C PRO A 120 -9.76 -5.07 -10.23
N ALA A 121 -8.48 -4.78 -10.50
CA ALA A 121 -7.68 -5.53 -11.45
C ALA A 121 -7.18 -6.88 -10.91
N GLY A 122 -7.42 -7.17 -9.62
CA GLY A 122 -7.03 -8.42 -8.99
C GLY A 122 -5.85 -8.29 -8.01
N VAL A 123 -5.71 -9.29 -7.16
CA VAL A 123 -4.60 -9.42 -6.20
C VAL A 123 -4.08 -10.85 -6.25
N MET A 124 -2.78 -11.00 -6.44
CA MET A 124 -2.08 -12.28 -6.50
C MET A 124 -1.07 -12.35 -5.37
N PHE A 125 -1.07 -13.47 -4.65
CA PHE A 125 -0.13 -13.74 -3.58
C PHE A 125 0.90 -14.76 -4.06
N GLY A 126 2.17 -14.40 -3.96
CA GLY A 126 3.29 -15.31 -4.21
C GLY A 126 3.57 -16.24 -3.02
N SER A 127 4.51 -17.16 -3.20
CA SER A 127 4.83 -18.17 -2.18
C SER A 127 5.53 -17.61 -0.94
N ASN A 128 6.11 -16.42 -1.04
CA ASN A 128 6.85 -15.76 0.04
C ASN A 128 6.03 -14.65 0.72
N ALA A 129 4.77 -14.49 0.31
CA ALA A 129 3.86 -13.54 0.90
C ALA A 129 3.66 -13.83 2.39
N SER A 130 3.83 -12.80 3.23
CA SER A 130 3.60 -12.92 4.67
C SER A 130 2.75 -11.76 5.19
N LEU A 131 1.84 -12.07 6.11
CA LEU A 131 0.96 -11.10 6.75
C LEU A 131 1.34 -10.96 8.22
N ASP A 132 1.68 -9.74 8.65
CA ASP A 132 1.98 -9.38 10.03
C ASP A 132 1.02 -8.28 10.49
N LEU A 133 -0.23 -8.71 10.72
CA LEU A 133 -1.35 -7.85 11.07
C LEU A 133 -1.94 -8.34 12.39
N SER A 134 -2.23 -7.41 13.28
CA SER A 134 -2.85 -7.73 14.57
C SER A 134 -4.38 -7.84 14.49
N GLY A 135 -4.99 -7.31 13.43
CA GLY A 135 -6.41 -7.44 13.12
C GLY A 135 -6.67 -8.40 11.96
N SER A 136 -7.83 -8.23 11.32
CA SER A 136 -8.27 -9.04 10.18
C SER A 136 -7.72 -8.49 8.88
N PHE A 137 -7.50 -9.37 7.90
CA PHE A 137 -7.14 -8.99 6.54
C PHE A 137 -8.27 -9.34 5.58
N HIS A 138 -8.75 -8.34 4.84
CA HIS A 138 -9.79 -8.46 3.86
C HIS A 138 -9.24 -8.02 2.51
N VAL A 139 -9.29 -8.90 1.52
CA VAL A 139 -8.90 -8.60 0.15
C VAL A 139 -10.10 -8.77 -0.76
N SER A 140 -10.31 -7.81 -1.66
CA SER A 140 -11.42 -7.87 -2.62
C SER A 140 -11.02 -7.24 -3.96
N THR A 141 -11.63 -7.75 -5.01
CA THR A 141 -11.55 -7.19 -6.37
C THR A 141 -12.69 -6.21 -6.66
N ALA A 142 -13.31 -5.63 -5.63
CA ALA A 142 -14.41 -4.70 -5.77
C ALA A 142 -13.92 -3.26 -5.97
N ASP A 143 -14.63 -2.48 -6.78
CA ASP A 143 -14.35 -1.06 -7.04
C ASP A 143 -14.66 -0.15 -5.85
N TYR A 144 -15.60 -0.53 -4.99
CA TYR A 144 -16.01 0.27 -3.85
C TYR A 144 -16.40 -0.58 -2.64
N LEU A 145 -16.14 -0.03 -1.45
CA LEU A 145 -16.70 -0.51 -0.19
C LEU A 145 -17.78 0.45 0.27
N ARG A 146 -18.99 -0.08 0.46
CA ARG A 146 -20.08 0.67 1.09
C ARG A 146 -20.07 0.40 2.60
N LEU A 147 -19.57 1.37 3.36
CA LEU A 147 -19.69 1.35 4.82
C LEU A 147 -21.13 1.73 5.17
N GLY A 148 -21.89 0.78 5.71
CA GLY A 148 -23.29 0.99 6.01
C GLY A 148 -23.48 2.10 7.04
N GLU A 149 -24.34 3.08 6.74
CA GLU A 149 -24.85 3.99 7.76
C GLU A 149 -25.68 3.18 8.76
N ARG A 150 -25.45 3.37 10.06
CA ARG A 150 -26.44 3.00 11.07
C ARG A 150 -27.60 3.99 10.97
N VAL A 151 -28.47 3.82 10.00
CA VAL A 151 -29.80 4.43 10.04
C VAL A 151 -30.55 3.79 11.21
N SER A 152 -30.77 4.56 12.29
CA SER A 152 -31.66 4.13 13.36
C SER A 152 -33.08 4.07 12.79
N GLY A 153 -33.48 2.88 12.37
CA GLY A 153 -34.78 2.66 11.75
C GLY A 153 -34.66 1.82 10.49
N PHE A 154 -34.17 0.59 10.62
CA PHE A 154 -34.41 -0.42 9.60
C PHE A 154 -35.03 -1.65 10.25
N MET A 155 -36.36 -1.71 10.15
CA MET A 155 -37.13 -2.92 10.35
C MET A 155 -36.56 -4.00 9.43
N GLN A 156 -36.06 -5.07 10.03
CA GLN A 156 -35.48 -6.21 9.34
C GLN A 156 -36.45 -6.79 8.32
N ARG A 157 -36.10 -6.69 7.04
CA ARG A 157 -36.41 -7.76 6.09
C ARG A 157 -35.13 -8.23 5.41
N ARG A 158 -34.64 -9.34 5.97
CA ARG A 158 -33.87 -10.43 5.35
C ARG A 158 -33.41 -10.17 3.92
N TRP A 159 -32.11 -9.99 3.74
CA TRP A 159 -31.36 -10.67 2.69
C TRP A 159 -30.12 -11.30 3.31
N GLN A 160 -30.08 -12.63 3.27
CA GLN A 160 -28.92 -13.43 3.58
C GLN A 160 -27.99 -13.36 2.36
N MET A 161 -26.75 -12.92 2.53
CA MET A 161 -25.66 -13.46 1.73
C MET A 161 -24.54 -13.86 2.67
N LYS A 162 -24.37 -15.18 2.76
CA LYS A 162 -23.23 -15.85 3.37
C LYS A 162 -22.03 -15.67 2.45
N PHE A 163 -20.92 -15.17 2.97
CA PHE A 163 -19.61 -15.68 2.61
C PHE A 163 -18.78 -15.73 3.88
N CYS A 164 -18.53 -16.96 4.33
CA CYS A 164 -17.65 -17.30 5.43
C CYS A 164 -16.45 -17.99 4.78
N LEU A 165 -15.27 -17.40 4.87
CA LEU A 165 -14.04 -18.17 4.83
C LEU A 165 -13.10 -17.59 5.89
N TRP A 166 -13.04 -18.32 7.00
CA TRP A 166 -12.11 -18.09 8.08
C TRP A 166 -11.08 -19.19 7.99
N LEU A 167 -9.83 -18.86 7.64
CA LEU A 167 -8.72 -19.76 7.89
C LEU A 167 -8.12 -19.37 9.24
N ARG A 168 -8.49 -20.09 10.31
CA ARG A 168 -7.49 -20.51 11.30
C ARG A 168 -7.20 -21.97 11.04
N ARG A 169 -5.97 -22.26 10.68
CA ARG A 169 -5.05 -23.03 11.52
C ARG A 169 -3.63 -22.64 11.13
#